data_AF-A0A484ZIP6-F1
#
_entry.id   AF-A0A484ZIP6-F1
#
_cell.length_a   1.000
_cell.length_b   1.000
_cell.length_c   1.000
_cell.angle_alpha   90.00
_cell.angle_beta   90.00
_cell.angle_gamma   90.00
#
_symmetry.space_group_name_H-M   'P 1'
#
loop_
_entity.id
_entity.type
_entity.pdbx_description
1 polymer ?
#
loop_
_entity_poly.entity_id
_entity_poly.type
_entity_poly.pdbx_seq_one_letter_code
_entity_poly.pdbx_strand_id
1 'polypeptide(L)'
;MLANGLSSTVGCFLGNPFPVTVYVGHAGWKAMGASIGYTLASGITMFIVPLFGLGAFMLAIIPMTAIVPILVFIGVVTANQVVRETPKNEVPVIFICLFPWIANWALTIVNNVLSAAGTSGAAIGSKVLASKGVYYTGLVHLGNGAPLGSMLWGCIAIFAILNKPLRGAISAAVGSVLALFGVIHAPVVALRKGRQ
;
A
#
# COMPACT_ATOMS: atom_id res chain seq x y z
N MET A 1 -14.75 -4.76 0.22
CA MET A 1 -13.98 -3.49 0.31
C MET A 1 -14.61 -2.49 1.27
N LEU A 2 -15.93 -2.19 1.19
CA LEU A 2 -16.59 -1.27 2.13
C LEU A 2 -16.43 -1.69 3.60
N ALA A 3 -16.62 -2.97 3.93
CA ALA A 3 -16.43 -3.48 5.29
C ALA A 3 -15.01 -3.21 5.81
N ASN A 4 -13.95 -3.50 5.03
CA ASN A 4 -12.57 -3.20 5.43
C ASN A 4 -12.33 -1.71 5.66
N GLY A 5 -12.87 -0.85 4.80
CA GLY A 5 -12.74 0.60 4.94
C GLY A 5 -13.43 1.12 6.21
N LEU A 6 -14.66 0.68 6.46
CA LEU A 6 -15.40 1.02 7.68
C LEU A 6 -14.69 0.49 8.93
N SER A 7 -14.27 -0.77 8.94
CA SER A 7 -13.52 -1.34 10.05
C SER A 7 -12.19 -0.64 10.30
N SER A 8 -11.49 -0.19 9.25
CA SER A 8 -10.26 0.60 9.39
C SER A 8 -10.54 1.97 9.99
N THR A 9 -11.66 2.59 9.60
CA THR A 9 -12.08 3.90 10.12
C THR A 9 -12.44 3.80 11.60
N VAL A 10 -13.23 2.80 11.98
CA VAL A 10 -13.55 2.52 13.39
C VAL A 10 -12.28 2.20 14.19
N GLY A 11 -11.40 1.36 13.64
CA GLY A 11 -10.12 1.04 14.27
C GLY A 11 -9.26 2.27 14.50
N CYS A 12 -9.19 3.18 13.53
CA CYS A 12 -8.46 4.44 13.66
C CYS A 12 -8.97 5.30 14.82
N PHE A 13 -10.29 5.43 14.99
CA PHE A 13 -10.88 6.12 16.15
C PHE A 13 -10.55 5.45 17.49
N LEU A 14 -10.27 4.16 17.48
CA LEU A 14 -9.86 3.38 18.66
C LEU A 14 -8.32 3.29 18.81
N GLY A 15 -7.56 4.06 18.03
CA GLY A 15 -6.10 4.15 18.14
C GLY A 15 -5.31 3.12 17.33
N ASN A 16 -5.94 2.34 16.44
CA ASN A 16 -5.23 1.47 15.51
C ASN A 16 -4.59 2.30 14.38
N PRO A 17 -3.25 2.32 14.27
CA PRO A 17 -2.56 3.09 13.22
C PRO A 17 -2.51 2.35 11.88
N PHE A 18 -2.95 1.09 11.82
CA PHE A 18 -2.82 0.22 10.64
C PHE A 18 -4.18 -0.05 9.98
N PRO A 19 -4.27 0.04 8.63
CA PRO A 19 -5.46 -0.34 7.90
C PRO A 19 -5.72 -1.84 8.05
N VAL A 20 -6.99 -2.22 8.23
CA VAL A 20 -7.39 -3.64 8.36
C VAL A 20 -7.81 -4.20 7.01
N THR A 21 -7.48 -5.46 6.75
CA THR A 21 -7.82 -6.15 5.51
C THR A 21 -8.23 -7.60 5.77
N VAL A 22 -8.74 -8.26 4.72
CA VAL A 22 -9.12 -9.68 4.81
C VAL A 22 -7.87 -10.52 5.03
N TYR A 23 -7.95 -11.45 5.96
CA TYR A 23 -6.88 -12.40 6.24
C TYR A 23 -6.55 -13.25 4.99
N VAL A 24 -5.26 -13.38 4.64
CA VAL A 24 -4.80 -14.13 3.45
C VAL A 24 -5.32 -15.57 3.46
N GLY A 25 -5.35 -16.22 4.62
CA GLY A 25 -5.84 -17.59 4.72
C GLY A 25 -7.35 -17.73 4.55
N HIS A 26 -8.13 -16.64 4.59
CA HIS A 26 -9.60 -16.70 4.59
C HIS A 26 -10.16 -17.48 3.39
N ALA A 27 -9.61 -17.28 2.19
CA ALA A 27 -10.02 -18.04 1.00
C ALA A 27 -9.79 -19.55 1.17
N GLY A 28 -8.65 -19.94 1.75
CA GLY A 28 -8.32 -21.35 2.02
C GLY A 28 -9.25 -21.98 3.07
N TRP A 29 -9.49 -21.29 4.19
CA TRP A 29 -10.43 -21.76 5.22
C TRP A 29 -11.86 -21.84 4.68
N LYS A 30 -12.25 -20.90 3.83
CA LYS A 30 -13.57 -20.91 3.20
C LYS A 30 -13.76 -22.10 2.26
N ALA A 31 -12.72 -22.47 1.50
CA ALA A 31 -12.72 -23.66 0.66
C ALA A 31 -12.83 -24.96 1.47
N MET A 32 -12.34 -24.98 2.72
CA MET A 32 -12.47 -26.10 3.66
C MET A 32 -13.82 -26.15 4.42
N GLY A 33 -14.81 -25.33 4.03
CA GLY A 33 -16.13 -25.34 4.64
C GLY A 33 -16.28 -24.44 5.87
N ALA A 34 -15.36 -23.50 6.11
CA ALA A 34 -15.48 -22.57 7.24
C ALA A 34 -16.79 -21.75 7.17
N SER A 35 -17.56 -21.81 8.26
CA SER A 35 -18.82 -21.12 8.43
C SER A 35 -18.66 -19.86 9.31
N ILE A 36 -19.78 -19.23 9.65
CA ILE A 36 -19.79 -18.02 10.50
C ILE A 36 -19.19 -18.26 11.89
N GLY A 37 -19.33 -19.46 12.45
CA GLY A 37 -18.78 -19.83 13.75
C GLY A 37 -17.24 -19.75 13.77
N TYR A 38 -16.58 -20.19 12.69
CA TYR A 38 -15.12 -20.07 12.55
C TYR A 38 -14.67 -18.60 12.53
N THR A 39 -15.43 -17.74 11.83
CA THR A 39 -15.12 -16.31 11.72
C THR A 39 -15.28 -15.62 13.08
N LEU A 40 -16.35 -15.94 13.81
CA LEU A 40 -16.60 -15.41 15.15
C LEU A 40 -15.54 -15.87 16.16
N ALA A 41 -15.22 -17.17 16.16
CA ALA A 41 -14.18 -17.73 17.04
C ALA A 41 -12.81 -17.09 16.77
N SER A 42 -12.46 -16.89 15.49
CA SER A 42 -11.23 -16.22 15.10
C SER A 42 -11.20 -14.75 15.55
N GLY A 43 -12.31 -14.02 15.39
CA GLY A 43 -12.45 -12.64 15.85
C GLY A 43 -12.34 -12.50 17.37
N ILE A 44 -13.00 -13.36 18.13
CA ILE A 44 -12.92 -13.38 19.60
C ILE A 44 -11.50 -13.69 20.05
N THR A 45 -10.84 -14.67 19.42
CA THR A 45 -9.45 -15.02 19.74
C THR A 45 -8.52 -13.83 19.50
N MET A 46 -8.66 -13.17 18.35
CA MET A 46 -7.87 -11.98 18.00
C MET A 46 -8.18 -10.75 18.85
N PHE A 47 -9.33 -10.71 19.52
CA PHE A 47 -9.65 -9.70 20.52
C PHE A 47 -9.00 -10.02 21.88
N ILE A 48 -9.05 -11.28 22.32
CA ILE A 48 -8.48 -11.75 23.58
C ILE A 48 -6.96 -11.59 23.62
N VAL A 49 -6.25 -11.98 22.55
CA VAL A 49 -4.77 -11.93 22.51
C VAL A 49 -4.19 -10.56 22.90
N PRO A 50 -4.58 -9.44 22.27
CA PRO A 50 -4.11 -8.12 22.67
C PRO A 50 -4.72 -7.65 24.00
N LEU A 51 -5.95 -8.05 24.35
CA LEU A 51 -6.58 -7.68 25.62
C LEU A 51 -5.77 -8.15 26.84
N PHE A 52 -5.14 -9.32 26.74
CA PHE A 52 -4.25 -9.88 27.78
C PHE A 52 -2.76 -9.61 27.52
N GLY A 53 -2.40 -8.77 26.55
CA GLY A 53 -1.01 -8.44 26.24
C GLY A 53 -0.18 -9.60 25.67
N LEU A 54 -0.83 -10.70 25.25
CA LEU A 54 -0.17 -11.91 24.77
C LEU A 54 0.60 -11.69 23.45
N GLY A 55 0.30 -10.61 22.72
CA GLY A 55 1.05 -10.23 21.52
C GLY A 55 2.53 -9.95 21.80
N ALA A 56 2.84 -9.22 22.89
CA ALA A 56 4.23 -8.94 23.27
C ALA A 56 4.96 -10.22 23.70
N PHE A 57 4.26 -11.12 24.40
CA PHE A 57 4.77 -12.44 24.76
C PHE A 57 5.07 -13.29 23.53
N MET A 58 4.18 -13.32 22.54
CA MET A 58 4.41 -14.05 21.29
C MET A 58 5.61 -13.48 20.50
N LEU A 59 5.76 -12.15 20.42
CA LEU A 59 6.90 -11.51 19.77
C LEU A 59 8.24 -11.77 20.48
N ALA A 60 8.24 -12.02 21.79
CA ALA A 60 9.44 -12.40 22.52
C ALA A 60 9.90 -13.83 22.20
N ILE A 61 8.97 -14.72 21.82
CA ILE A 61 9.25 -16.12 21.52
C ILE A 61 9.56 -16.31 20.03
N ILE A 62 8.88 -15.58 19.15
CA ILE A 62 9.00 -15.74 17.71
C ILE A 62 10.28 -15.03 17.23
N PRO A 63 11.24 -15.76 16.63
CA PRO A 63 12.44 -15.12 16.11
C PRO A 63 12.10 -14.20 14.93
N MET A 64 12.61 -12.97 14.96
CA MET A 64 12.37 -11.97 13.91
C MET A 64 12.82 -12.44 12.52
N THR A 65 13.82 -13.33 12.46
CA THR A 65 14.31 -13.94 11.21
C THR A 65 13.27 -14.85 10.54
N ALA A 66 12.34 -15.43 11.28
CA ALA A 66 11.26 -16.26 10.72
C ALA A 66 10.20 -15.44 9.96
N ILE A 67 10.13 -14.13 10.22
CA ILE A 67 9.15 -13.26 9.56
C ILE A 67 9.47 -13.10 8.07
N VAL A 68 10.76 -13.01 7.70
CA VAL A 68 11.18 -12.72 6.33
C VAL A 68 10.73 -13.81 5.33
N PRO A 69 10.99 -15.11 5.56
CA PRO A 69 10.51 -16.15 4.65
C PRO A 69 8.99 -16.20 4.52
N ILE A 70 8.26 -15.94 5.61
CA ILE A 70 6.79 -15.91 5.61
C ILE A 70 6.27 -14.78 4.72
N LEU A 71 6.85 -13.58 4.82
CA LEU A 71 6.47 -12.43 3.98
C LEU A 71 6.79 -12.68 2.50
N VAL A 72 7.93 -13.31 2.19
CA VAL A 72 8.28 -13.69 0.81
C VAL A 72 7.29 -14.70 0.26
N PHE A 73 6.97 -15.74 1.03
CA PHE A 73 5.98 -16.75 0.63
C PHE A 73 4.60 -16.13 0.35
N ILE A 74 4.10 -15.29 1.27
CA ILE A 74 2.82 -14.59 1.09
C ILE A 74 2.87 -13.69 -0.14
N GLY A 75 3.97 -12.98 -0.37
CA GLY A 75 4.17 -12.14 -1.55
C GLY A 75 4.08 -12.92 -2.86
N VAL A 76 4.77 -14.06 -2.95
CA VAL A 76 4.76 -14.92 -4.14
C VAL A 76 3.38 -15.53 -4.38
N VAL A 77 2.75 -16.09 -3.34
CA VAL A 77 1.41 -16.70 -3.46
C VAL A 77 0.38 -15.65 -3.85
N THR A 78 0.44 -14.45 -3.26
CA THR A 78 -0.48 -13.36 -3.60
C THR A 78 -0.26 -12.87 -5.02
N ALA A 79 1.00 -12.69 -5.47
CA ALA A 79 1.30 -12.29 -6.83
C ALA A 79 0.74 -13.29 -7.87
N ASN A 80 0.91 -14.58 -7.62
CA ASN A 80 0.33 -15.63 -8.45
C ASN A 80 -1.21 -15.58 -8.45
N GLN A 81 -1.84 -15.44 -7.28
CA GLN A 81 -3.29 -15.32 -7.16
C GLN A 81 -3.82 -14.12 -7.94
N VAL A 82 -3.21 -12.94 -7.80
CA VAL A 82 -3.67 -11.74 -8.52
C VAL A 82 -3.65 -11.96 -10.03
N VAL A 83 -2.57 -12.52 -10.60
CA VAL A 83 -2.49 -12.77 -12.03
C VAL A 83 -3.50 -13.84 -12.48
N ARG A 84 -3.66 -14.91 -11.69
CA ARG A 84 -4.55 -16.03 -12.03
C ARG A 84 -6.03 -15.63 -12.01
N GLU A 85 -6.45 -14.81 -11.05
CA GLU A 85 -7.84 -14.39 -10.89
C GLU A 85 -8.20 -13.16 -11.75
N THR A 86 -7.21 -12.51 -12.40
CA THR A 86 -7.43 -11.34 -13.26
C THR A 86 -7.74 -11.76 -14.70
N PRO A 87 -8.75 -11.17 -15.37
CA PRO A 87 -8.99 -11.40 -16.79
C PRO A 87 -7.75 -11.09 -17.65
N LYS A 88 -7.49 -11.91 -18.68
CA LYS A 88 -6.25 -11.83 -19.47
C LYS A 88 -5.96 -10.44 -20.06
N ASN A 89 -7.00 -9.74 -20.51
CA ASN A 89 -6.91 -8.40 -21.07
C ASN A 89 -6.62 -7.31 -20.00
N GLU A 90 -6.84 -7.60 -18.73
CA GLU A 90 -6.66 -6.67 -17.61
C GLU A 90 -5.32 -6.86 -16.89
N VAL A 91 -4.61 -7.95 -17.17
CA VAL A 91 -3.27 -8.25 -16.59
C VAL A 91 -2.28 -7.09 -16.69
N PRO A 92 -2.19 -6.31 -17.79
CA PRO A 92 -1.30 -5.15 -17.86
C PRO A 92 -1.55 -4.10 -16.75
N VAL A 93 -2.78 -3.99 -16.24
CA VAL A 93 -3.14 -3.06 -15.16
C VAL A 93 -2.39 -3.39 -13.87
N ILE A 94 -2.15 -4.67 -13.60
CA ILE A 94 -1.39 -5.12 -12.42
C ILE A 94 -0.01 -4.46 -12.42
N PHE A 95 0.69 -4.48 -13.55
CA PHE A 95 2.02 -3.90 -13.68
C PHE A 95 2.01 -2.37 -13.59
N ILE A 96 0.97 -1.72 -14.11
CA ILE A 96 0.78 -0.27 -13.97
C ILE A 96 0.62 0.12 -12.50
N CYS A 97 -0.12 -0.67 -11.72
CA CYS A 97 -0.28 -0.45 -10.28
C CYS A 97 1.05 -0.57 -9.50
N LEU A 98 2.10 -1.20 -10.05
CA LEU A 98 3.37 -1.36 -9.34
C LEU A 98 4.25 -0.10 -9.38
N PHE A 99 4.06 0.82 -10.33
CA PHE A 99 4.95 1.98 -10.48
C PHE A 99 5.09 2.86 -9.22
N PRO A 100 4.00 3.25 -8.54
CA PRO A 100 4.11 4.03 -7.30
C PRO A 100 4.83 3.27 -6.17
N TRP A 101 4.63 1.95 -6.08
CA TRP A 101 5.32 1.10 -5.10
C TRP A 101 6.81 0.98 -5.37
N ILE A 102 7.21 0.79 -6.63
CA ILE A 102 8.62 0.76 -7.02
C ILE A 102 9.29 2.10 -6.72
N ALA A 103 8.61 3.21 -7.02
CA ALA A 103 9.12 4.54 -6.70
C ALA A 103 9.25 4.77 -5.19
N ASN A 104 8.28 4.30 -4.39
CA ASN A 104 8.34 4.37 -2.93
C ASN A 104 9.50 3.56 -2.35
N TRP A 105 9.70 2.34 -2.85
CA TRP A 105 10.82 1.48 -2.45
C TRP A 105 12.17 2.11 -2.81
N ALA A 106 12.33 2.61 -4.04
CA ALA A 106 13.55 3.30 -4.48
C ALA A 106 13.80 4.57 -3.66
N LEU A 107 12.77 5.37 -3.39
CA LEU A 107 12.88 6.55 -2.53
C LEU A 107 13.34 6.19 -1.12
N THR A 108 12.81 5.09 -0.56
CA THR A 108 13.18 4.59 0.76
C THR A 108 14.65 4.19 0.81
N ILE A 109 15.13 3.43 -0.18
CA ILE A 109 16.55 3.06 -0.28
C ILE A 109 17.44 4.30 -0.36
N VAL A 110 17.11 5.24 -1.25
CA VAL A 110 17.89 6.48 -1.40
C VAL A 110 17.93 7.25 -0.08
N ASN A 111 16.78 7.46 0.57
CA ASN A 111 16.73 8.16 1.86
C ASN A 111 17.53 7.45 2.95
N ASN A 112 17.48 6.11 3.02
CA ASN A 112 18.26 5.34 3.99
C ASN A 112 19.77 5.51 3.76
N VAL A 113 20.22 5.46 2.51
CA VAL A 113 21.63 5.68 2.15
C VAL A 113 22.08 7.09 2.50
N LEU A 114 21.28 8.11 2.15
CA LEU A 114 21.58 9.50 2.48
C LEU A 114 21.62 9.73 3.99
N SER A 115 20.67 9.15 4.73
CA SER A 115 20.62 9.23 6.19
C SER A 115 21.85 8.56 6.83
N ALA A 116 22.28 7.40 6.32
CA ALA A 116 23.50 6.74 6.79
C ALA A 116 24.77 7.56 6.52
N ALA A 117 24.76 8.37 5.45
CA ALA A 117 25.83 9.31 5.13
C ALA A 117 25.71 10.66 5.89
N GLY A 118 24.76 10.81 6.81
CA GLY A 118 24.56 12.04 7.58
C GLY A 118 24.02 13.22 6.78
N THR A 119 23.37 12.97 5.64
CA THR A 119 22.82 14.00 4.75
C THR A 119 21.37 13.70 4.37
N SER A 120 20.79 14.54 3.50
CA SER A 120 19.42 14.36 2.99
C SER A 120 19.31 14.79 1.54
N GLY A 121 18.25 14.35 0.86
CA GLY A 121 17.99 14.76 -0.53
C GLY A 121 17.80 16.28 -0.66
N ALA A 122 17.30 16.94 0.39
CA ALA A 122 17.17 18.39 0.44
C ALA A 122 18.54 19.10 0.56
N ALA A 123 19.47 18.54 1.34
CA ALA A 123 20.80 19.10 1.54
C ALA A 123 21.70 18.97 0.29
N ILE A 124 21.61 17.85 -0.43
CA ILE A 124 22.38 17.64 -1.67
C ILE A 124 21.79 18.46 -2.84
N GLY A 125 20.46 18.59 -2.87
CA GLY A 125 19.74 19.25 -3.95
C GLY A 125 19.44 18.31 -5.12
N SER A 126 18.22 18.44 -5.67
CA SER A 126 17.69 17.56 -6.71
C SER A 126 18.45 17.61 -8.04
N LYS A 127 19.06 18.76 -8.38
CA LYS A 127 19.87 18.91 -9.62
C LYS A 127 21.15 18.09 -9.57
N VAL A 128 21.83 18.06 -8.43
CA VAL A 128 23.06 17.28 -8.24
C VAL A 128 22.75 15.79 -8.31
N LEU A 129 21.70 15.35 -7.61
CA LEU A 129 21.22 13.97 -7.68
C LEU A 129 20.85 13.56 -9.12
N ALA A 130 20.15 14.43 -9.86
CA ALA A 130 19.79 14.18 -11.25
C ALA A 130 21.03 14.04 -12.16
N SER A 131 22.09 14.83 -11.93
CA SER A 131 23.35 14.70 -12.68
C SER A 131 24.05 13.34 -12.50
N LYS A 132 23.67 12.58 -11.47
CA LYS A 132 24.15 11.23 -11.17
C LYS A 132 23.10 10.14 -11.46
N GLY A 133 22.03 10.48 -12.18
CA GLY A 133 20.96 9.55 -12.54
C GLY A 133 19.94 9.28 -11.43
N VAL A 134 20.02 9.98 -10.29
CA VAL A 134 19.06 9.87 -9.19
C VAL A 134 17.98 10.93 -9.34
N TYR A 135 16.85 10.57 -9.95
CA TYR A 135 15.71 11.47 -10.17
C TYR A 135 14.86 11.65 -8.91
N TYR A 136 15.47 12.23 -7.87
CA TYR A 136 14.90 12.32 -6.51
C TYR A 136 13.51 12.96 -6.46
N THR A 137 13.31 14.10 -7.15
CA THR A 137 12.01 14.77 -7.20
C THR A 137 10.91 13.89 -7.80
N GLY A 138 11.23 13.13 -8.84
CA GLY A 138 10.30 12.18 -9.46
C GLY A 138 9.94 11.06 -8.50
N LEU A 139 10.93 10.51 -7.78
CA LEU A 139 10.71 9.48 -6.76
C LEU A 139 9.86 10.00 -5.58
N VAL A 140 10.12 11.23 -5.11
CA VAL A 140 9.33 11.88 -4.06
C VAL A 140 7.87 12.04 -4.51
N HIS A 141 7.63 12.51 -5.73
CA HIS A 141 6.25 12.67 -6.19
C HIS A 141 5.59 11.32 -6.43
N LEU A 142 6.20 10.40 -7.18
CA LEU A 142 5.55 9.14 -7.54
C LEU A 142 5.41 8.18 -6.35
N GLY A 143 6.38 8.16 -5.44
CA GLY A 143 6.44 7.22 -4.31
C GLY A 143 5.63 7.63 -3.08
N ASN A 144 5.32 8.92 -2.91
CA ASN A 144 4.48 9.36 -1.79
C ASN A 144 3.00 9.09 -2.08
N GLY A 145 2.32 8.40 -1.16
CA GLY A 145 0.94 7.97 -1.33
C GLY A 145 0.79 6.74 -2.25
N ALA A 146 1.83 5.90 -2.37
CA ALA A 146 1.86 4.75 -3.26
C ALA A 146 0.59 3.87 -3.24
N PRO A 147 -0.02 3.50 -2.09
CA PRO A 147 -1.25 2.69 -2.10
C PRO A 147 -2.40 3.32 -2.89
N LEU A 148 -2.70 4.60 -2.63
CA LEU A 148 -3.77 5.34 -3.30
C LEU A 148 -3.39 5.71 -4.73
N GLY A 149 -2.13 6.10 -4.97
CA GLY A 149 -1.60 6.38 -6.29
C GLY A 149 -1.73 5.17 -7.23
N SER A 150 -1.32 3.99 -6.75
CA SER A 150 -1.45 2.74 -7.49
C SER A 150 -2.89 2.39 -7.83
N MET A 151 -3.82 2.58 -6.88
CA MET A 151 -5.24 2.33 -7.11
C MET A 151 -5.81 3.26 -8.19
N LEU A 152 -5.49 4.56 -8.13
CA LEU A 152 -5.95 5.54 -9.12
C LEU A 152 -5.38 5.24 -10.52
N TRP A 153 -4.09 4.93 -10.61
CA TRP A 153 -3.45 4.52 -11.86
C TRP A 153 -4.10 3.26 -12.43
N GLY A 154 -4.40 2.29 -11.56
CA GLY A 154 -5.16 1.09 -11.91
C GLY A 154 -6.54 1.42 -12.48
N CYS A 155 -7.30 2.30 -11.82
CA CYS A 155 -8.61 2.75 -12.29
C CYS A 155 -8.53 3.44 -13.66
N ILE A 156 -7.56 4.33 -13.87
CA ILE A 156 -7.39 5.02 -15.15
C ILE A 156 -7.04 4.00 -16.24
N ALA A 157 -6.09 3.10 -15.98
CA ALA A 157 -5.65 2.09 -16.94
C ALA A 157 -6.76 1.10 -17.31
N ILE A 158 -7.49 0.57 -16.33
CA ILE A 158 -8.57 -0.37 -16.61
C ILE A 158 -9.71 0.30 -17.39
N PHE A 159 -10.09 1.53 -17.06
CA PHE A 159 -11.14 2.23 -17.79
C PHE A 159 -10.71 2.65 -19.19
N ALA A 160 -9.42 2.87 -19.44
CA ALA A 160 -8.89 3.03 -20.79
C ALA A 160 -9.00 1.72 -21.59
N ILE A 161 -8.58 0.58 -21.00
CA ILE A 161 -8.64 -0.75 -21.65
C ILE A 161 -10.09 -1.15 -21.96
N LEU A 162 -11.03 -0.90 -21.03
CA LEU A 162 -12.44 -1.23 -21.19
C LEU A 162 -13.22 -0.22 -22.06
N ASN A 163 -12.53 0.76 -22.66
CA ASN A 163 -13.14 1.83 -23.46
C ASN A 163 -14.26 2.60 -22.72
N LYS A 164 -14.02 2.94 -21.44
CA LYS A 164 -14.92 3.70 -20.57
C LYS A 164 -14.28 5.04 -20.16
N PRO A 165 -14.00 5.95 -21.11
CA PRO A 165 -13.17 7.13 -20.88
C PRO A 165 -13.74 8.05 -19.80
N LEU A 166 -15.07 8.17 -19.69
CA LEU A 166 -15.70 8.99 -18.64
C LEU A 166 -15.34 8.51 -17.22
N ARG A 167 -15.29 7.19 -16.99
CA ARG A 167 -14.90 6.64 -15.67
C ARG A 167 -13.41 6.84 -15.39
N GLY A 168 -12.58 6.73 -16.43
CA GLY A 168 -11.16 7.08 -16.37
C GLY A 168 -10.95 8.55 -16.01
N ALA A 169 -11.69 9.46 -16.65
CA ALA A 169 -11.64 10.89 -16.38
C ALA A 169 -12.09 11.22 -14.96
N ILE A 170 -13.17 10.59 -14.45
CA ILE A 170 -13.59 10.74 -13.05
C ILE A 170 -12.49 10.27 -12.10
N SER A 171 -11.85 9.13 -12.38
CA SER A 171 -10.75 8.61 -11.56
C SER A 171 -9.56 9.58 -11.54
N ALA A 172 -9.22 10.16 -12.68
CA ALA A 172 -8.18 11.19 -12.79
C ALA A 172 -8.56 12.48 -12.04
N ALA A 173 -9.83 12.91 -12.11
CA ALA A 173 -10.33 14.07 -11.38
C ALA A 173 -10.25 13.85 -9.87
N VAL A 174 -10.65 12.66 -9.37
CA VAL A 174 -10.49 12.29 -7.96
C VAL A 174 -9.01 12.31 -7.56
N GLY A 175 -8.12 11.76 -8.41
CA GLY A 175 -6.68 11.82 -8.17
C GLY A 175 -6.14 13.25 -8.10
N SER A 176 -6.63 14.15 -8.97
CA SER A 176 -6.26 15.57 -8.94
C SER A 176 -6.66 16.24 -7.61
N VAL A 177 -7.88 15.97 -7.13
CA VAL A 177 -8.34 16.47 -5.82
C VAL A 177 -7.48 15.94 -4.68
N LEU A 178 -7.19 14.63 -4.67
CA LEU A 178 -6.34 14.03 -3.64
C LEU A 178 -4.90 14.59 -3.66
N ALA A 179 -4.36 14.86 -4.85
CA ALA A 179 -3.04 15.49 -5.01
C ALA A 179 -3.03 16.95 -4.55
N LEU A 180 -4.15 17.67 -4.73
CA LEU A 180 -4.30 19.06 -4.29
C LEU A 180 -4.28 19.21 -2.77
N PHE A 181 -4.84 18.24 -2.04
CA PHE A 181 -4.77 18.17 -0.58
C PHE A 181 -3.52 17.47 -0.04
N GLY A 182 -2.59 17.05 -0.91
CA GLY A 182 -1.37 16.36 -0.51
C GLY A 182 -1.60 14.96 0.07
N VAL A 183 -2.77 14.36 -0.17
CA VAL A 183 -3.06 12.96 0.22
C VAL A 183 -2.24 11.97 -0.61
N ILE A 184 -1.91 12.35 -1.85
CA ILE A 184 -0.98 11.65 -2.73
C ILE A 184 0.07 12.63 -3.27
N HIS A 185 1.21 12.11 -3.73
CA HIS A 185 2.31 12.87 -4.34
C HIS A 185 3.02 13.92 -3.47
N ALA A 186 2.72 13.94 -2.17
CA ALA A 186 3.33 14.82 -1.17
C ALA A 186 3.66 14.02 0.11
N PRO A 187 4.71 14.41 0.85
CA PRO A 187 5.10 13.74 2.10
C PRO A 187 4.16 14.06 3.28
N VAL A 188 3.40 15.15 3.19
CA VAL A 188 2.51 15.63 4.25
C VAL A 188 1.20 16.11 3.61
N VAL A 189 0.09 15.85 4.29
CA VAL A 189 -1.24 16.37 3.93
C VAL A 189 -1.25 17.88 4.15
N ALA A 190 -1.40 18.63 3.07
CA ALA A 190 -1.48 20.08 3.09
C ALA A 190 -2.14 20.56 1.80
N LEU A 191 -2.90 21.66 1.90
CA LEU A 191 -3.37 22.36 0.71
C LEU A 191 -2.16 22.86 -0.07
N ARG A 192 -1.95 22.32 -1.27
CA ARG A 192 -0.83 22.71 -2.11
C ARG A 192 -1.04 24.15 -2.57
N LYS A 193 -0.33 25.10 -1.95
CA LYS A 193 -0.17 26.45 -2.51
C LYS A 193 0.45 26.28 -3.90
N GLY A 194 -0.21 26.79 -4.94
CA GLY A 194 0.38 26.91 -6.26
C GLY A 194 1.74 27.58 -6.12
N ARG A 195 2.80 26.90 -6.56
CA ARG A 195 4.16 27.45 -6.50
C ARG A 195 4.27 28.57 -7.53
N GLN A 196 4.50 29.79 -7.05
CA GLN A 196 5.41 30.73 -7.73
C GLN A 196 6.83 30.18 -7.64
#